data_AF-A0A967YSC0-F1
#
_entry.id   AF-A0A967YSC0-F1
#
_cell.length_a   1.000
_cell.length_b   1.000
_cell.length_c   1.000
_cell.angle_alpha   90.00
_cell.angle_beta   90.00
_cell.angle_gamma   90.00
#
_symmetry.space_group_name_H-M   'P 1'
#
loop_
_entity.id
_entity.type
_entity.pdbx_description
1 polymer ?
#
loop_
_entity_poly.entity_id
_entity_poly.type
_entity_poly.pdbx_seq_one_letter_code
_entity_poly.pdbx_strand_id
1 'polypeptide(L)'
;MAEEQATQEQDVNAGLETPAQQEQPASPNWPPKGFENNPVATRYKTIDEAAKALEEKENFIQQSVRIPGQDAKPEDWEKFYSKLRPEKPEDYELSLKVPNEKGEEIDFQPNEQQQKVIEQYRKLAHKHGISKQQFNGFLQDQLNEEMQQAKEQEQFDKKLLEQNWGSDYHRNVALSNQAFKSMSEGAQQALSKLSLKDRYEILHSVGVMNLEDEAIHDGKSSEQTKGNLEALEKQLEEKQREHLKAPTHQKKAVYSEILKIKEQIFNLKGQK
;
A
#
# COMPACT_ATOMS: atom_id res chain seq x y z
N MET A 1 33.38 36.20 -36.70
CA MET A 1 31.99 36.17 -37.21
C MET A 1 31.34 34.99 -36.51
N ALA A 2 30.95 35.08 -35.24
CA ALA A 2 29.99 36.00 -34.61
C ALA A 2 28.65 35.99 -35.37
N GLU A 3 27.76 35.09 -34.97
CA GLU A 3 26.35 35.38 -34.71
C GLU A 3 25.72 34.18 -33.98
N GLU A 4 25.55 34.36 -32.67
CA GLU A 4 24.56 33.67 -31.86
C GLU A 4 23.17 33.95 -32.43
N GLN A 5 22.37 32.90 -32.65
CA GLN A 5 20.92 33.03 -32.63
C GLN A 5 20.36 32.04 -31.63
N ALA A 6 20.09 32.59 -30.44
CA ALA A 6 19.24 32.04 -29.42
C ALA A 6 17.80 32.52 -29.67
N THR A 7 16.90 31.59 -29.94
CA THR A 7 15.44 31.73 -29.83
C THR A 7 14.87 30.31 -30.02
N GLN A 8 13.90 29.79 -29.28
CA GLN A 8 12.91 30.38 -28.40
C GLN A 8 12.31 29.21 -27.61
N GLU A 9 12.31 29.29 -26.28
CA GLU A 9 11.52 28.40 -25.42
C GLU A 9 10.04 28.64 -25.74
N GLN A 10 9.34 27.60 -26.17
CA GLN A 10 7.89 27.61 -26.33
C GLN A 10 7.27 27.58 -24.94
N ASP A 11 6.92 28.77 -24.46
CA ASP A 11 6.05 28.98 -23.33
C ASP A 11 4.65 28.42 -23.67
N VAL A 12 4.37 27.23 -23.15
CA VAL A 12 3.05 26.59 -23.15
C VAL A 12 2.15 27.33 -22.16
N ASN A 13 1.68 28.50 -22.58
CA ASN A 13 0.54 29.17 -21.96
C ASN A 13 -0.54 29.42 -23.02
N ALA A 14 -0.93 28.35 -23.70
CA ALA A 14 -2.12 28.30 -24.53
C ALA A 14 -3.31 27.93 -23.63
N GLY A 15 -4.20 28.89 -23.38
CA GLY A 15 -5.52 28.58 -22.84
C GLY A 15 -6.05 29.43 -21.69
N LEU A 16 -5.80 30.74 -21.69
CA LEU A 16 -6.72 31.69 -21.04
C LEU A 16 -7.00 32.81 -22.04
N GLU A 17 -7.87 32.52 -23.02
CA GLU A 17 -8.51 33.55 -23.81
C GLU A 17 -9.27 34.47 -22.84
N THR A 18 -8.69 35.62 -22.57
CA THR A 18 -9.34 36.70 -21.85
C THR A 18 -10.49 37.18 -22.75
N PRO A 19 -11.75 37.19 -22.29
CA PRO A 19 -12.83 37.75 -23.10
C PRO A 19 -12.48 39.20 -23.43
N ALA A 20 -12.53 39.56 -24.71
CA ALA A 20 -12.28 40.91 -25.18
C ALA A 20 -13.22 41.90 -24.46
N GLN A 21 -12.72 42.51 -23.39
CA GLN A 21 -13.37 43.63 -22.72
C GLN A 21 -13.24 44.84 -23.64
N GLN A 22 -14.37 45.36 -24.10
CA GLN A 22 -14.44 46.64 -24.79
C GLN A 22 -13.73 47.69 -23.94
N GLU A 23 -12.72 48.35 -24.51
CA GLU A 23 -11.95 49.38 -23.81
C GLU A 23 -12.86 50.55 -23.41
N GLN A 24 -13.30 50.55 -22.15
CA GLN A 24 -13.98 51.70 -21.60
C GLN A 24 -12.94 52.82 -21.36
N PRO A 25 -13.23 54.06 -21.80
CA PRO A 25 -12.34 55.19 -21.54
C PRO A 25 -12.23 55.45 -20.03
N ALA A 26 -11.06 55.91 -19.60
CA ALA A 26 -10.80 56.16 -18.19
C ALA A 26 -11.78 57.19 -17.61
N SER A 27 -12.26 56.95 -16.39
CA SER A 27 -13.24 57.84 -15.74
C SER A 27 -12.62 59.22 -15.45
N PRO A 28 -13.33 60.35 -15.71
CA PRO A 28 -12.86 61.67 -15.31
C PRO A 28 -12.71 61.71 -13.78
N ASN A 29 -11.50 61.93 -13.27
CA ASN A 29 -11.10 61.89 -11.85
C ASN A 29 -10.64 60.52 -11.30
N TRP A 30 -10.24 59.58 -12.16
CA TRP A 30 -9.54 58.36 -11.74
C TRP A 30 -8.07 58.33 -12.22
N PRO A 31 -7.11 57.85 -11.41
CA PRO A 31 -7.22 57.49 -9.99
C PRO A 31 -7.42 58.72 -9.09
N PRO A 32 -7.99 58.56 -7.88
CA PRO A 32 -8.19 59.66 -6.94
C PRO A 32 -6.85 60.34 -6.59
N LYS A 33 -6.94 61.65 -6.32
CA LYS A 33 -5.78 62.50 -6.03
C LYS A 33 -4.92 61.91 -4.90
N GLY A 34 -3.61 61.78 -5.14
CA GLY A 34 -2.67 61.14 -4.20
C GLY A 34 -2.42 59.65 -4.44
N PHE A 35 -3.13 59.02 -5.39
CA PHE A 35 -2.91 57.63 -5.80
C PHE A 35 -2.33 57.52 -7.23
N GLU A 36 -1.87 58.63 -7.84
CA GLU A 36 -1.39 58.66 -9.22
C GLU A 36 -0.15 57.79 -9.45
N ASN A 37 0.65 57.57 -8.41
CA ASN A 37 1.85 56.72 -8.46
C ASN A 37 1.65 55.36 -7.79
N ASN A 38 0.43 55.02 -7.34
CA ASN A 38 0.17 53.74 -6.70
C ASN A 38 0.01 52.65 -7.79
N PRO A 39 0.92 51.66 -7.86
CA PRO A 39 0.94 50.66 -8.92
C PRO A 39 -0.26 49.70 -8.90
N VAL A 40 -1.12 49.75 -7.87
CA VAL A 40 -2.38 49.00 -7.80
C VAL A 40 -3.54 49.86 -8.32
N ALA A 41 -3.58 51.14 -7.96
CA ALA A 41 -4.67 52.05 -8.35
C ALA A 41 -4.61 52.39 -9.86
N THR A 42 -3.42 52.50 -10.43
CA THR A 42 -3.22 52.80 -11.87
C THR A 42 -3.51 51.62 -12.80
N ARG A 43 -3.73 50.41 -12.27
CA ARG A 43 -4.08 49.21 -13.06
C ARG A 43 -5.53 49.22 -13.55
N TYR A 44 -6.40 49.96 -12.88
CA TYR A 44 -7.81 50.06 -13.22
C TYR A 44 -8.04 51.39 -13.96
N LYS A 45 -8.87 51.38 -15.01
CA LYS A 45 -9.17 52.56 -15.83
C LYS A 45 -10.41 53.30 -15.31
N THR A 46 -11.33 52.60 -14.65
CA THR A 46 -12.60 53.16 -14.16
C THR A 46 -12.85 52.82 -12.68
N ILE A 47 -13.76 53.58 -12.06
CA ILE A 47 -14.25 53.30 -10.70
C ILE A 47 -14.95 51.93 -10.65
N ASP A 48 -15.69 51.57 -11.70
CA ASP A 48 -16.40 50.28 -11.78
C ASP A 48 -15.44 49.09 -11.85
N GLU A 49 -14.33 49.21 -12.59
CA GLU A 49 -13.27 48.20 -12.61
C GLU A 49 -12.58 48.05 -11.25
N ALA A 50 -12.29 49.17 -10.59
CA ALA A 50 -11.70 49.16 -9.26
C ALA A 50 -12.65 48.57 -8.20
N ALA A 51 -13.96 48.83 -8.32
CA ALA A 51 -14.98 48.26 -7.46
C ALA A 51 -15.12 46.73 -7.66
N LYS A 52 -15.12 46.25 -8.91
CA LYS A 52 -15.10 44.81 -9.21
C LYS A 52 -13.84 44.12 -8.67
N ALA A 53 -12.67 44.74 -8.85
CA ALA A 53 -11.43 44.19 -8.32
C ALA A 53 -11.40 44.18 -6.78
N LEU A 54 -12.06 45.15 -6.13
CA LEU A 54 -12.23 45.16 -4.69
C LEU A 54 -13.16 44.04 -4.23
N GLU A 55 -14.27 43.81 -4.94
CA GLU A 55 -15.21 42.71 -4.68
C GLU A 55 -14.52 41.34 -4.86
N GLU A 56 -13.79 41.14 -5.96
CA GLU A 56 -13.01 39.91 -6.19
C GLU A 56 -11.95 39.69 -5.11
N LYS A 57 -11.25 40.76 -4.70
CA LYS A 57 -10.26 40.68 -3.63
C LYS A 57 -10.90 40.35 -2.27
N GLU A 58 -12.06 40.94 -1.98
CA GLU A 58 -12.81 40.66 -0.76
C GLU A 58 -13.28 39.20 -0.76
N ASN A 59 -13.84 38.72 -1.88
CA ASN A 59 -14.20 37.32 -2.07
C ASN A 59 -13.00 36.38 -1.90
N PHE A 60 -11.85 36.74 -2.48
CA PHE A 60 -10.61 35.99 -2.32
C PHE A 60 -10.13 35.95 -0.87
N ILE A 61 -10.15 37.08 -0.17
CA ILE A 61 -9.77 37.17 1.25
C ILE A 61 -10.70 36.30 2.09
N GLN A 62 -12.01 36.33 1.81
CA GLN A 62 -13.01 35.51 2.51
C GLN A 62 -12.79 34.01 2.30
N GLN A 63 -12.40 33.60 1.09
CA GLN A 63 -12.06 32.20 0.78
C GLN A 63 -10.67 31.78 1.29
N SER A 64 -9.78 32.74 1.53
CA SER A 64 -8.42 32.47 1.98
C SER A 64 -8.36 32.09 3.47
N VAL A 65 -7.42 31.19 3.79
CA VAL A 65 -7.07 30.88 5.17
C VAL A 65 -5.73 31.56 5.50
N ARG A 66 -5.70 32.40 6.54
CA ARG A 66 -4.46 33.01 7.01
C ARG A 66 -3.68 32.00 7.85
N ILE A 67 -2.44 31.74 7.45
CA ILE A 67 -1.52 30.88 8.19
C ILE A 67 -1.08 31.63 9.46
N PRO A 68 -1.25 31.07 10.65
CA PRO A 68 -0.75 31.68 11.88
C PRO A 68 0.77 31.82 11.84
N GLY A 69 1.29 32.89 12.47
CA GLY A 69 2.73 33.09 12.63
C GLY A 69 3.37 32.07 13.58
N GLN A 70 4.70 32.03 13.63
CA GLN A 70 5.43 31.09 14.51
C GLN A 70 5.13 31.31 15.99
N ASP A 71 4.92 32.57 16.41
CA ASP A 71 4.56 32.94 17.79
C ASP A 71 3.05 33.00 18.03
N ALA A 72 2.23 32.49 17.11
CA ALA A 72 0.78 32.51 17.25
C ALA A 72 0.34 31.61 18.41
N LYS A 73 -0.75 32.00 19.09
CA LYS A 73 -1.28 31.22 20.20
C LYS A 73 -1.87 29.90 19.70
N PRO A 74 -1.95 28.86 20.55
CA PRO A 74 -2.60 27.60 20.18
C PRO A 74 -4.04 27.77 19.66
N GLU A 75 -4.75 28.78 20.17
CA GLU A 75 -6.11 29.14 19.76
C GLU A 75 -6.19 29.59 18.29
N ASP A 76 -5.15 30.24 17.77
CA ASP A 76 -5.11 30.72 16.38
C ASP A 76 -4.81 29.55 15.43
N TRP A 77 -3.96 28.61 15.85
CA TRP A 77 -3.73 27.35 15.15
C TRP A 77 -4.98 26.48 15.12
N GLU A 78 -5.74 26.43 16.20
CA GLU A 78 -6.99 25.69 16.25
C GLU A 78 -8.03 26.23 15.25
N LYS A 79 -8.16 27.57 15.14
CA LYS A 79 -9.02 28.22 14.11
C LYS A 79 -8.53 27.98 12.68
N PHE A 80 -7.21 27.87 12.50
CA PHE A 80 -6.63 27.52 11.21
C PHE A 80 -6.97 26.08 10.84
N TYR A 81 -6.72 25.14 11.75
CA TYR A 81 -7.01 23.72 11.53
C TYR A 81 -8.50 23.46 11.33
N SER A 82 -9.38 24.12 12.09
CA SER A 82 -10.84 23.95 11.95
C SER A 82 -11.38 24.29 10.56
N LYS A 83 -10.65 25.09 9.76
CA LYS A 83 -11.01 25.37 8.37
C LYS A 83 -10.54 24.30 7.39
N LEU A 84 -9.54 23.48 7.77
CA LEU A 84 -8.93 22.47 6.92
C LEU A 84 -9.42 21.05 7.22
N ARG A 85 -9.60 20.75 8.51
CA ARG A 85 -10.02 19.42 8.99
C ARG A 85 -11.54 19.32 9.11
N PRO A 86 -12.11 18.10 9.08
CA PRO A 86 -13.49 17.85 9.46
C PRO A 86 -13.77 18.21 10.92
N GLU A 87 -15.04 18.44 11.25
CA GLU A 87 -15.45 18.78 12.64
C GLU A 87 -15.06 17.67 13.62
N LYS A 88 -15.24 16.41 13.23
CA LYS A 88 -14.93 15.24 14.07
C LYS A 88 -13.99 14.25 13.39
N PRO A 89 -13.21 13.47 14.16
CA PRO A 89 -12.39 12.39 13.60
C PRO A 89 -13.18 11.39 12.75
N GLU A 90 -14.46 11.16 13.07
CA GLU A 90 -15.29 10.18 12.37
C GLU A 90 -15.68 10.64 10.96
N ASP A 91 -15.64 11.95 10.69
CA ASP A 91 -16.05 12.55 9.41
C ASP A 91 -14.96 12.42 8.31
N TYR A 92 -13.84 11.78 8.61
CA TYR A 92 -12.86 11.37 7.61
C TYR A 92 -13.38 10.13 6.85
N GLU A 93 -14.03 10.42 5.74
CA GLU A 93 -14.45 9.44 4.74
C GLU A 93 -13.23 8.78 4.09
N LEU A 94 -13.30 7.45 3.95
CA LEU A 94 -12.30 6.67 3.22
C LEU A 94 -12.69 6.65 1.75
N SER A 95 -11.78 7.10 0.90
CA SER A 95 -11.91 7.05 -0.55
C SER A 95 -10.62 6.47 -1.13
N LEU A 96 -10.32 5.24 -0.74
CA LEU A 96 -9.12 4.52 -1.15
C LEU A 96 -9.46 3.49 -2.22
N LYS A 97 -8.59 3.36 -3.21
CA LYS A 97 -8.74 2.45 -4.34
C LYS A 97 -7.65 1.38 -4.32
N VAL A 98 -8.04 0.14 -4.64
CA VAL A 98 -7.11 -0.98 -4.81
C VAL A 98 -7.41 -1.74 -6.10
N PRO A 99 -6.39 -2.27 -6.78
CA PRO A 99 -6.62 -3.14 -7.93
C PRO A 99 -7.16 -4.50 -7.47
N ASN A 100 -8.20 -5.00 -8.13
CA ASN A 100 -8.65 -6.38 -7.98
C ASN A 100 -7.73 -7.36 -8.75
N GLU A 101 -8.03 -8.66 -8.71
CA GLU A 101 -7.25 -9.70 -9.43
C GLU A 101 -7.16 -9.47 -10.95
N LYS A 102 -8.09 -8.70 -11.52
CA LYS A 102 -8.13 -8.33 -12.95
C LYS A 102 -7.46 -6.98 -13.23
N GLY A 103 -6.95 -6.30 -12.21
CA GLY A 103 -6.33 -4.97 -12.31
C GLY A 103 -7.32 -3.80 -12.33
N GLU A 104 -8.61 -4.03 -12.07
CA GLU A 104 -9.61 -2.97 -12.01
C GLU A 104 -9.59 -2.30 -10.63
N GLU A 105 -9.66 -0.97 -10.59
CA GLU A 105 -9.72 -0.23 -9.32
C GLU A 105 -11.09 -0.40 -8.65
N ILE A 106 -11.07 -0.98 -7.45
CA ILE A 106 -12.23 -1.17 -6.58
C ILE A 106 -12.03 -0.40 -5.28
N ASP A 107 -13.13 -0.12 -4.58
CA ASP A 107 -13.06 0.49 -3.25
C ASP A 107 -12.39 -0.45 -2.25
N PHE A 108 -11.42 0.08 -1.51
CA PHE A 108 -10.77 -0.63 -0.42
C PHE A 108 -11.76 -0.88 0.72
N GLN A 109 -11.93 -2.16 1.08
CA GLN A 109 -12.75 -2.56 2.23
C GLN A 109 -11.83 -3.05 3.35
N PRO A 110 -11.63 -2.25 4.42
CA PRO A 110 -10.79 -2.66 5.53
C PRO A 110 -11.41 -3.82 6.29
N ASN A 111 -10.58 -4.77 6.71
CA ASN A 111 -10.97 -5.76 7.70
C ASN A 111 -11.02 -5.14 9.12
N GLU A 112 -11.49 -5.91 10.12
CA GLU A 112 -11.66 -5.41 11.50
C GLU A 112 -10.37 -4.83 12.11
N GLN A 113 -9.21 -5.43 11.82
CA GLN A 113 -7.93 -4.94 12.33
C GLN A 113 -7.50 -3.66 11.65
N GLN A 114 -7.63 -3.58 10.32
CA GLN A 114 -7.36 -2.39 9.54
C GLN A 114 -8.29 -1.24 9.95
N GLN A 115 -9.55 -1.53 10.26
CA GLN A 115 -10.50 -0.52 10.71
C GLN A 115 -10.08 0.13 12.03
N LYS A 116 -9.57 -0.66 13.00
CA LYS A 116 -9.01 -0.14 14.26
C LYS A 116 -7.81 0.78 14.03
N VAL A 117 -6.94 0.44 13.08
CA VAL A 117 -5.78 1.27 12.71
C VAL A 117 -6.24 2.57 12.05
N ILE A 118 -7.19 2.49 11.12
CA ILE A 118 -7.75 3.68 10.46
C ILE A 118 -8.41 4.61 11.47
N GLU A 119 -9.14 4.09 12.46
CA GLU A 119 -9.72 4.91 13.55
C GLU A 119 -8.65 5.65 14.36
N GLN A 120 -7.49 5.04 14.61
CA GLN A 120 -6.36 5.73 15.25
C GLN A 120 -5.81 6.84 14.36
N TYR A 121 -5.65 6.57 13.06
CA TYR A 121 -5.21 7.57 12.11
C TYR A 121 -6.19 8.73 11.97
N ARG A 122 -7.51 8.48 12.01
CA ARG A 122 -8.53 9.54 12.03
C ARG A 122 -8.35 10.49 13.22
N LYS A 123 -8.11 9.94 14.42
CA LYS A 123 -7.86 10.72 15.63
C LYS A 123 -6.58 11.55 15.52
N LEU A 124 -5.51 10.98 14.96
CA LEU A 124 -4.26 11.69 14.72
C LEU A 124 -4.42 12.78 13.65
N ALA A 125 -5.06 12.46 12.54
CA ALA A 125 -5.36 13.39 11.46
C ALA A 125 -6.16 14.59 11.97
N HIS A 126 -7.21 14.34 12.75
CA HIS A 126 -7.99 15.38 13.39
C HIS A 126 -7.12 16.23 14.31
N LYS A 127 -6.40 15.61 15.26
CA LYS A 127 -5.51 16.29 16.21
C LYS A 127 -4.48 17.19 15.51
N HIS A 128 -3.96 16.77 14.37
CA HIS A 128 -2.92 17.47 13.61
C HIS A 128 -3.44 18.37 12.49
N GLY A 129 -4.77 18.51 12.34
CA GLY A 129 -5.35 19.43 11.36
C GLY A 129 -5.20 18.99 9.91
N ILE A 130 -5.06 17.69 9.66
CA ILE A 130 -4.88 17.13 8.32
C ILE A 130 -6.21 17.23 7.55
N SER A 131 -6.18 17.66 6.29
CA SER A 131 -7.40 17.73 5.47
C SER A 131 -7.90 16.34 5.04
N LYS A 132 -9.16 16.21 4.63
CA LYS A 132 -9.71 14.94 4.09
C LYS A 132 -8.87 14.41 2.91
N GLN A 133 -8.42 15.31 2.03
CA GLN A 133 -7.63 14.95 0.87
C GLN A 133 -6.24 14.44 1.26
N GLN A 134 -5.56 15.13 2.19
CA GLN A 134 -4.25 14.69 2.68
C GLN A 134 -4.33 13.36 3.41
N PHE A 135 -5.38 13.15 4.20
CA PHE A 135 -5.64 11.90 4.89
C PHE A 135 -5.79 10.72 3.91
N ASN A 136 -6.63 10.88 2.89
CA ASN A 136 -6.81 9.83 1.87
C ASN A 136 -5.55 9.61 1.03
N GLY A 137 -4.84 10.67 0.66
CA GLY A 137 -3.56 10.56 -0.05
C GLY A 137 -2.53 9.77 0.75
N PHE A 138 -2.34 10.12 2.02
CA PHE A 138 -1.41 9.41 2.92
C PHE A 138 -1.74 7.91 3.03
N LEU A 139 -3.01 7.57 3.23
CA LEU A 139 -3.42 6.16 3.32
C LEU A 139 -3.28 5.43 1.99
N GLN A 140 -3.56 6.09 0.87
CA GLN A 140 -3.37 5.52 -0.46
C GLN A 140 -1.90 5.22 -0.73
N ASP A 141 -0.99 6.13 -0.36
CA ASP A 141 0.45 5.94 -0.51
C ASP A 141 0.94 4.77 0.34
N GLN A 142 0.51 4.68 1.62
CA GLN A 142 0.84 3.56 2.49
C GLN A 142 0.36 2.23 1.89
N LEU A 143 -0.86 2.19 1.37
CA LEU A 143 -1.43 1.00 0.75
C LEU A 143 -0.67 0.58 -0.52
N ASN A 144 -0.29 1.55 -1.34
CA ASN A 144 0.53 1.32 -2.52
C ASN A 144 1.91 0.76 -2.17
N GLU A 145 2.53 1.28 -1.11
CA GLU A 145 3.81 0.77 -0.61
C GLU A 145 3.69 -0.66 -0.09
N GLU A 146 2.68 -0.96 0.72
CA GLU A 146 2.43 -2.32 1.22
C GLU A 146 2.21 -3.31 0.05
N MET A 147 1.44 -2.92 -0.96
CA MET A 147 1.25 -3.74 -2.17
C MET A 147 2.55 -3.95 -2.95
N GLN A 148 3.40 -2.92 -3.06
CA GLN A 148 4.68 -3.02 -3.75
C GLN A 148 5.64 -3.95 -3.01
N GLN A 149 5.76 -3.80 -1.69
CA GLN A 149 6.55 -4.69 -0.85
C GLN A 149 6.07 -6.14 -0.94
N ALA A 150 4.75 -6.37 -0.94
CA ALA A 150 4.18 -7.70 -1.12
C ALA A 150 4.56 -8.34 -2.47
N LYS A 151 4.52 -7.56 -3.57
CA LYS A 151 4.95 -8.02 -4.90
C LYS A 151 6.44 -8.35 -4.94
N GLU A 152 7.28 -7.52 -4.33
CA GLU A 152 8.72 -7.74 -4.27
C GLU A 152 9.06 -9.00 -3.47
N GLN A 153 8.40 -9.19 -2.32
CA GLN A 153 8.54 -10.41 -1.52
C GLN A 153 8.08 -11.65 -2.30
N GLU A 154 6.96 -11.55 -3.02
CA GLU A 154 6.46 -12.66 -3.85
C GLU A 154 7.47 -13.04 -4.95
N GLN A 155 8.06 -12.05 -5.62
CA GLN A 155 9.10 -12.29 -6.63
C GLN A 155 10.37 -12.92 -6.02
N PHE A 156 10.77 -12.46 -4.84
CA PHE A 156 11.89 -13.03 -4.12
C PHE A 156 11.63 -14.50 -3.75
N ASP A 157 10.46 -14.80 -3.22
CA ASP A 157 10.04 -16.15 -2.86
C ASP A 157 10.03 -17.09 -4.08
N LYS A 158 9.54 -16.62 -5.24
CA LYS A 158 9.57 -17.40 -6.50
C LYS A 158 11.00 -17.77 -6.89
N LYS A 159 11.93 -16.81 -6.88
CA LYS A 159 13.35 -17.06 -7.19
C LYS A 159 13.96 -18.08 -6.23
N LEU A 160 13.63 -18.01 -4.95
CA LEU A 160 14.14 -18.95 -3.95
C LEU A 160 13.58 -20.37 -4.16
N LEU A 161 12.29 -20.50 -4.52
CA LEU A 161 11.70 -21.78 -4.89
C LEU A 161 12.32 -22.36 -6.16
N GLU A 162 12.55 -21.54 -7.19
CA GLU A 162 13.24 -21.96 -8.43
C GLU A 162 14.66 -22.45 -8.14
N GLN A 163 15.39 -21.75 -7.28
CA GLN A 163 16.73 -22.15 -6.84
C GLN A 163 16.71 -23.46 -6.05
N ASN A 164 15.75 -23.64 -5.14
CA ASN A 164 15.68 -24.80 -4.26
C ASN A 164 15.18 -26.06 -4.97
N TRP A 165 14.21 -25.92 -5.89
CA TRP A 165 13.58 -27.05 -6.57
C TRP A 165 14.16 -27.34 -7.96
N GLY A 166 14.92 -26.41 -8.55
CA GLY A 166 15.58 -26.62 -9.84
C GLY A 166 14.61 -27.07 -10.92
N SER A 167 14.92 -28.20 -11.58
CA SER A 167 14.09 -28.78 -12.65
C SER A 167 12.69 -29.20 -12.20
N ASP A 168 12.50 -29.50 -10.92
CA ASP A 168 11.22 -29.95 -10.37
C ASP A 168 10.29 -28.79 -9.99
N TYR A 169 10.73 -27.53 -10.12
CA TYR A 169 9.99 -26.35 -9.69
C TYR A 169 8.54 -26.33 -10.20
N HIS A 170 8.34 -26.48 -11.52
CA HIS A 170 7.00 -26.44 -12.11
C HIS A 170 6.11 -27.60 -11.64
N ARG A 171 6.68 -28.79 -11.48
CA ARG A 171 5.96 -29.97 -10.96
C ARG A 171 5.51 -29.73 -9.52
N ASN A 172 6.41 -29.25 -8.66
CA ASN A 172 6.14 -29.02 -7.25
C ASN A 172 5.11 -27.90 -7.06
N VAL A 173 5.19 -26.81 -7.82
CA VAL A 173 4.16 -25.76 -7.83
C VAL A 173 2.80 -26.31 -8.25
N ALA A 174 2.74 -27.14 -9.29
CA ALA A 174 1.48 -27.74 -9.74
C ALA A 174 0.84 -28.64 -8.66
N LEU A 175 1.65 -29.52 -8.04
CA LEU A 175 1.22 -30.38 -6.94
C LEU A 175 0.72 -29.56 -5.74
N SER A 176 1.46 -28.53 -5.36
CA SER A 176 1.07 -27.64 -4.26
C SER A 176 -0.24 -26.89 -4.53
N ASN A 177 -0.43 -26.39 -5.76
CA ASN A 177 -1.67 -25.73 -6.15
C ASN A 177 -2.87 -26.70 -6.13
N GLN A 178 -2.66 -27.96 -6.53
CA GLN A 178 -3.69 -28.99 -6.43
C GLN A 178 -4.03 -29.32 -4.97
N ALA A 179 -3.01 -29.51 -4.12
CA ALA A 179 -3.19 -29.74 -2.70
C ALA A 179 -3.96 -28.58 -2.03
N PHE A 180 -3.64 -27.33 -2.36
CA PHE A 180 -4.35 -26.16 -1.85
C PHE A 180 -5.83 -26.16 -2.22
N LYS A 181 -6.17 -26.50 -3.46
CA LYS A 181 -7.56 -26.59 -3.93
C LYS A 181 -8.38 -27.68 -3.23
N SER A 182 -7.74 -28.76 -2.79
CA SER A 182 -8.42 -29.83 -2.04
C SER A 182 -8.64 -29.54 -0.56
N MET A 183 -8.06 -28.44 -0.02
CA MET A 183 -8.19 -28.08 1.39
C MET A 183 -9.49 -27.34 1.70
N SER A 184 -9.88 -27.35 2.98
CA SER A 184 -11.00 -26.53 3.45
C SER A 184 -10.71 -25.04 3.34
N GLU A 185 -11.74 -24.21 3.24
CA GLU A 185 -11.61 -22.75 3.16
C GLU A 185 -10.81 -22.17 4.34
N GLY A 186 -11.04 -22.68 5.56
CA GLY A 186 -10.28 -22.25 6.73
C GLY A 186 -8.78 -22.56 6.64
N ALA A 187 -8.40 -23.71 6.06
CA ALA A 187 -7.00 -24.05 5.82
C ALA A 187 -6.39 -23.19 4.70
N GLN A 188 -7.15 -22.92 3.64
CA GLN A 188 -6.73 -22.01 2.57
C GLN A 188 -6.47 -20.60 3.12
N GLN A 189 -7.37 -20.07 3.94
CA GLN A 189 -7.23 -18.77 4.60
C GLN A 189 -6.06 -18.73 5.61
N ALA A 190 -5.75 -19.84 6.28
CA ALA A 190 -4.60 -19.90 7.18
C ALA A 190 -3.27 -19.89 6.39
N LEU A 191 -3.20 -20.64 5.29
CA LEU A 191 -2.01 -20.74 4.44
C LEU A 191 -1.78 -19.49 3.57
N SER A 192 -2.83 -18.76 3.20
CA SER A 192 -2.69 -17.51 2.43
C SER A 192 -2.02 -16.40 3.23
N LYS A 193 -1.98 -16.50 4.57
CA LYS A 193 -1.28 -15.58 5.47
C LYS A 193 0.24 -15.83 5.54
N LEU A 194 0.72 -16.94 4.97
CA LEU A 194 2.14 -17.26 4.91
C LEU A 194 2.80 -16.65 3.67
N SER A 195 4.13 -16.55 3.71
CA SER A 195 4.95 -16.23 2.54
C SER A 195 4.63 -17.22 1.41
N LEU A 196 4.84 -16.80 0.15
CA LEU A 196 4.59 -17.65 -1.01
C LEU A 196 5.45 -18.90 -0.91
N LYS A 197 6.71 -18.75 -0.52
CA LYS A 197 7.65 -19.86 -0.32
C LYS A 197 7.16 -20.85 0.71
N ASP A 198 6.87 -20.40 1.95
CA ASP A 198 6.53 -21.31 3.04
C ASP A 198 5.21 -22.03 2.74
N ARG A 199 4.25 -21.35 2.12
CA ARG A 199 3.01 -21.96 1.62
C ARG A 199 3.31 -23.07 0.62
N TYR A 200 4.15 -22.82 -0.40
CA TYR A 200 4.47 -23.81 -1.42
C TYR A 200 5.25 -25.01 -0.87
N GLU A 201 6.16 -24.81 0.07
CA GLU A 201 6.91 -25.90 0.73
C GLU A 201 6.00 -26.79 1.59
N ILE A 202 5.10 -26.18 2.36
CA ILE A 202 4.11 -26.93 3.16
C ILE A 202 3.18 -27.72 2.23
N LEU A 203 2.61 -27.06 1.22
CA LEU A 203 1.68 -27.69 0.29
C LEU A 203 2.33 -28.81 -0.52
N HIS A 204 3.60 -28.65 -0.91
CA HIS A 204 4.34 -29.72 -1.59
C HIS A 204 4.47 -30.93 -0.66
N SER A 205 4.85 -30.71 0.61
CA SER A 205 4.96 -31.81 1.58
C SER A 205 3.63 -32.56 1.79
N VAL A 206 2.49 -31.85 1.77
CA VAL A 206 1.16 -32.45 1.89
C VAL A 206 0.74 -33.15 0.58
N GLY A 207 1.03 -32.55 -0.57
CA GLY A 207 0.72 -33.13 -1.88
C GLY A 207 1.47 -34.43 -2.16
N VAL A 208 2.74 -34.52 -1.73
CA VAL A 208 3.52 -35.76 -1.77
C VAL A 208 2.91 -36.83 -0.88
N MET A 209 2.48 -36.50 0.34
CA MET A 209 1.83 -37.47 1.25
C MET A 209 0.54 -38.05 0.67
N ASN A 210 -0.29 -37.24 0.02
CA ASN A 210 -1.55 -37.70 -0.57
C ASN A 210 -1.34 -38.61 -1.80
N LEU A 211 -0.28 -38.39 -2.59
CA LEU A 211 0.06 -39.27 -3.72
C LEU A 211 0.74 -40.57 -3.26
N GLU A 212 1.50 -40.53 -2.17
CA GLU A 212 2.10 -41.72 -1.56
C GLU A 212 1.04 -42.68 -1.01
N ASP A 213 -0.04 -42.18 -0.40
CA ASP A 213 -1.16 -43.03 0.06
C ASP A 213 -1.87 -43.76 -1.10
N GLU A 214 -1.89 -43.15 -2.30
CA GLU A 214 -2.44 -43.78 -3.50
C GLU A 214 -1.48 -44.83 -4.10
N ALA A 215 -0.16 -44.63 -3.96
CA ALA A 215 0.88 -45.54 -4.45
C ALA A 215 1.20 -46.71 -3.49
N ILE A 216 0.91 -46.60 -2.19
CA ILE A 216 1.14 -47.67 -1.19
C ILE A 216 0.22 -48.88 -1.40
N HIS A 217 -0.79 -48.79 -2.27
CA HIS A 217 -1.62 -49.94 -2.59
C HIS A 217 -0.91 -51.03 -3.42
N ASP A 218 0.30 -50.77 -3.95
CA ASP A 218 1.02 -51.73 -4.81
C ASP A 218 2.55 -51.68 -4.62
N GLY A 219 3.11 -52.49 -3.70
CA GLY A 219 4.53 -52.91 -3.80
C GLY A 219 5.41 -52.89 -2.54
N LYS A 220 6.02 -54.05 -2.27
CA LYS A 220 6.92 -54.45 -1.18
C LYS A 220 8.08 -53.47 -0.84
N SER A 221 8.09 -52.97 0.40
CA SER A 221 9.25 -52.32 1.04
C SER A 221 10.09 -53.32 1.85
N SER A 222 11.42 -53.27 1.76
CA SER A 222 12.33 -54.02 2.65
C SER A 222 12.19 -53.61 4.13
N GLU A 223 12.30 -54.57 5.07
CA GLU A 223 12.10 -54.36 6.52
C GLU A 223 13.08 -53.35 7.13
N GLN A 224 14.28 -53.19 6.55
CA GLN A 224 15.31 -52.28 7.05
C GLN A 224 14.99 -50.81 6.75
N THR A 225 14.39 -50.51 5.58
CA THR A 225 13.90 -49.16 5.26
C THR A 225 12.68 -48.80 6.10
N LYS A 226 11.87 -49.79 6.49
CA LYS A 226 10.71 -49.59 7.37
C LYS A 226 11.13 -49.23 8.80
N GLY A 227 12.13 -49.90 9.37
CA GLY A 227 12.67 -49.56 10.68
C GLY A 227 13.35 -48.18 10.75
N ASN A 228 14.08 -47.78 9.70
CA ASN A 228 14.68 -46.44 9.62
C ASN A 228 13.63 -45.33 9.46
N LEU A 229 12.54 -45.62 8.75
CA LEU A 229 11.41 -44.71 8.59
C LEU A 229 10.67 -44.49 9.92
N GLU A 230 10.32 -45.58 10.62
CA GLU A 230 9.65 -45.52 11.92
C GLU A 230 10.48 -44.75 12.97
N ALA A 231 11.81 -44.89 12.93
CA ALA A 231 12.70 -44.15 13.82
C ALA A 231 12.69 -42.63 13.55
N LEU A 232 12.69 -42.22 12.27
CA LEU A 232 12.63 -40.80 11.90
C LEU A 232 11.25 -40.19 12.12
N GLU A 233 10.17 -40.95 11.91
CA GLU A 233 8.81 -40.52 12.21
C GLU A 233 8.63 -40.25 13.71
N LYS A 234 9.20 -41.10 14.57
CA LYS A 234 9.22 -40.87 16.02
C LYS A 234 10.00 -39.61 16.40
N GLN A 235 11.14 -39.35 15.75
CA GLN A 235 11.91 -38.12 15.98
C GLN A 235 11.14 -36.88 15.50
N LEU A 236 10.39 -36.99 14.40
CA LEU A 236 9.54 -35.92 13.89
C LEU A 236 8.44 -35.56 14.89
N GLU A 237 7.75 -36.55 15.46
CA GLU A 237 6.73 -36.32 16.48
C GLU A 237 7.30 -35.64 17.73
N GLU A 238 8.48 -36.07 18.18
CA GLU A 238 9.16 -35.50 19.34
C GLU A 238 9.51 -34.03 19.11
N LYS A 239 10.07 -33.71 17.94
CA LYS A 239 10.42 -32.33 17.56
C LYS A 239 9.20 -31.44 17.34
N GLN A 240 8.09 -31.99 16.83
CA GLN A 240 6.82 -31.26 16.74
C GLN A 240 6.26 -30.92 18.13
N ARG A 241 6.35 -31.84 19.10
CA ARG A 241 5.98 -31.56 20.50
C ARG A 241 6.91 -30.52 21.13
N GLU A 242 8.19 -30.55 20.80
CA GLU A 242 9.16 -29.54 21.23
C GLU A 242 8.80 -28.15 20.67
N HIS A 243 8.47 -28.06 19.39
CA HIS A 243 8.07 -26.80 18.74
C HIS A 243 6.81 -26.18 19.38
N LEU A 244 5.85 -27.01 19.78
CA LEU A 244 4.65 -26.58 20.50
C LEU A 244 4.96 -25.99 21.88
N LYS A 245 6.01 -26.50 22.55
CA LYS A 245 6.42 -26.07 23.90
C LYS A 245 7.53 -25.00 23.90
N ALA A 246 8.18 -24.78 22.76
CA ALA A 246 9.33 -23.89 22.67
C ALA A 246 8.93 -22.40 22.82
N PRO A 247 9.75 -21.58 23.50
CA PRO A 247 9.61 -20.13 23.49
C PRO A 247 9.68 -19.54 22.07
N THR A 248 8.98 -18.43 21.82
CA THR A 248 8.83 -17.82 20.47
C THR A 248 10.15 -17.63 19.73
N HIS A 249 11.22 -17.25 20.42
CA HIS A 249 12.55 -17.03 19.83
C HIS A 249 13.29 -18.33 19.43
N GLN A 250 12.88 -19.50 19.95
CA GLN A 250 13.47 -20.81 19.64
C GLN A 250 12.64 -21.61 18.64
N LYS A 251 11.36 -21.26 18.44
CA LYS A 251 10.47 -21.96 17.49
C LYS A 251 11.04 -22.06 16.08
N LYS A 252 11.70 -21.01 15.58
CA LYS A 252 12.33 -21.01 14.26
C LYS A 252 13.45 -22.06 14.13
N ALA A 253 14.24 -22.26 15.18
CA ALA A 253 15.30 -23.27 15.20
C ALA A 253 14.71 -24.68 15.23
N VAL A 254 13.72 -24.94 16.08
CA VAL A 254 13.04 -26.25 16.15
C VAL A 254 12.32 -26.58 14.84
N TYR A 255 11.71 -25.57 14.19
CA TYR A 255 11.08 -25.75 12.88
C TYR A 255 12.10 -26.13 11.79
N SER A 256 13.31 -25.59 11.83
CA SER A 256 14.38 -25.96 10.88
C SER A 256 14.83 -27.42 11.05
N GLU A 257 14.81 -27.96 12.27
CA GLU A 257 15.12 -29.36 12.53
C GLU A 257 13.98 -30.29 12.07
N ILE A 258 12.73 -29.88 12.27
CA ILE A 258 11.55 -30.56 11.74
C ILE A 258 11.65 -30.71 10.21
N LEU A 259 12.08 -29.65 9.51
CA LEU A 259 12.25 -29.69 8.05
C LEU A 259 13.35 -30.67 7.62
N LYS A 260 14.49 -30.70 8.32
CA LYS A 260 15.58 -31.66 8.03
C LYS A 260 15.16 -33.11 8.21
N ILE A 261 14.40 -33.42 9.27
CA ILE A 261 13.89 -34.77 9.51
C ILE A 261 12.89 -35.17 8.42
N LYS A 262 12.01 -34.24 8.01
CA LYS A 262 11.08 -34.47 6.88
C LYS A 262 11.81 -34.74 5.57
N GLU A 263 12.90 -34.02 5.30
CA GLU A 263 13.74 -34.24 4.12
C GLU A 263 14.43 -35.62 4.14
N GLN A 264 14.93 -36.06 5.30
CA GLN A 264 15.52 -37.40 5.46
C GLN A 264 14.48 -38.51 5.27
N ILE A 265 13.27 -38.33 5.81
CA ILE A 265 12.13 -39.24 5.59
C ILE A 265 11.81 -39.32 4.10
N PHE A 266 11.75 -38.17 3.43
CA PHE A 266 11.49 -38.08 1.98
C PHE A 266 12.54 -38.82 1.16
N ASN A 267 13.82 -38.63 1.45
CA ASN A 267 14.92 -39.31 0.76
C ASN A 267 14.90 -40.84 0.96
N LEU A 268 14.50 -41.33 2.13
CA LEU A 268 14.38 -42.77 2.40
C LEU A 268 13.15 -43.41 1.78
N LYS A 269 12.07 -42.65 1.61
CA LYS A 269 10.87 -43.09 0.89
C LYS A 269 11.09 -43.12 -0.62
N GLY A 270 11.87 -42.19 -1.17
CA GLY A 270 12.21 -42.12 -2.61
C GLY A 270 13.25 -43.12 -3.11
N GLN A 271 13.86 -43.94 -2.24
CA GLN A 271 14.80 -45.02 -2.61
C GLN A 271 14.14 -46.40 -2.80
N LYS A 272 12.81 -46.48 -2.80
CA LYS A 272 12.05 -47.73 -2.99
C LYS A 272 11.48 -47.87 -4.40
#